data_AF-A0A0S3U810-F1
#
_entry.id   AF-A0A0S3U810-F1
#
_cell.length_a   1.000
_cell.length_b   1.000
_cell.length_c   1.000
_cell.angle_alpha   90.00
_cell.angle_beta   90.00
_cell.angle_gamma   90.00
#
_symmetry.space_group_name_H-M   'P 1'
#
loop_
_entity.id
_entity.type
_entity.pdbx_description
1 polymer ?
#
loop_
_entity_poly.entity_id
_entity_poly.type
_entity_poly.pdbx_seq_one_letter_code
_entity_poly.pdbx_strand_id
1 'polypeptide(L)'
;MSKRRDFLIGSAASAAAVSMISKANAQDNQPTKRPEINALRQGFVGQYQGGVYLLPATDETVQWGWFNNAEPPRARIKAGDTVVMETMMASLNQILPGVPIDQITKLRTDFPGRGPHSVTGPIFVEGAMPGDVLKIRINRIVPRSYGANWNLPGNLKLGQFPDKFAEAQVKHFYLDLGRGVTEFLPGIELPVRPFPGIIGVARAESGQYSTVPPGAYGGNLDCRELVQGTTIYLPVFVDGALLWSGDSHIAQGNGEVNLTAIEGAFSELNLTIEVLKKTPLTFPRIETPTHWITMGYDRDMNKAVDMLFDQTVKFVSDWKRISSKEAQQFMNDYGDCRVAEIVNQLKGVYCMLPKKASPKFAPNPTQDTRDSYVTAATDADVQKAMNAASLQMIERISQLKKLSMLDSYSLASLAMDARLGRIEPGARTIHSLMPRSIWVKKG
;
A
#
# COMPACT_ATOMS: atom_id res chain seq x y z
N MET A 1 6.76 41.21 -25.50
CA MET A 1 7.74 40.53 -24.61
C MET A 1 7.19 39.30 -23.85
N SER A 2 5.89 38.94 -23.92
CA SER A 2 5.35 37.78 -23.19
C SER A 2 5.64 36.41 -23.88
N LYS A 3 5.66 36.34 -25.21
CA LYS A 3 5.86 35.06 -25.96
C LYS A 3 7.25 34.40 -25.82
N ARG A 4 8.29 35.13 -25.39
CA ARG A 4 9.65 34.56 -25.19
C ARG A 4 9.83 33.87 -23.83
N ARG A 5 9.04 34.26 -22.81
CA ARG A 5 9.08 33.64 -21.46
C ARG A 5 8.40 32.27 -21.47
N ASP A 6 7.28 32.13 -22.17
CA ASP A 6 6.55 30.86 -22.24
C ASP A 6 7.31 29.77 -23.02
N PHE A 7 8.05 30.16 -24.07
CA PHE A 7 8.91 29.24 -24.82
C PHE A 7 10.11 28.75 -23.99
N LEU A 8 10.75 29.64 -23.21
CA LEU A 8 11.88 29.28 -22.35
C LEU A 8 11.46 28.37 -21.18
N ILE A 9 10.27 28.61 -20.60
CA ILE A 9 9.69 27.76 -19.54
C ILE A 9 9.34 26.38 -20.10
N GLY A 10 8.75 26.31 -21.30
CA GLY A 10 8.47 25.05 -22.00
C GLY A 10 9.73 24.25 -22.31
N SER A 11 10.77 24.88 -22.87
CA SER A 11 12.03 24.20 -23.21
C SER A 11 12.83 23.73 -21.97
N ALA A 12 12.80 24.51 -20.88
CA ALA A 12 13.49 24.14 -19.63
C ALA A 12 12.76 23.02 -18.89
N ALA A 13 11.42 23.03 -18.88
CA ALA A 13 10.61 21.94 -18.33
C ALA A 13 10.80 20.64 -19.11
N SER A 14 10.88 20.70 -20.44
CA SER A 14 11.20 19.53 -21.28
C SER A 14 12.62 19.01 -21.03
N ALA A 15 13.62 19.87 -20.91
CA ALA A 15 15.00 19.44 -20.63
C ALA A 15 15.16 18.83 -19.23
N ALA A 16 14.50 19.40 -18.21
CA ALA A 16 14.49 18.85 -16.86
C ALA A 16 13.80 17.48 -16.81
N ALA A 17 12.65 17.32 -17.46
CA ALA A 17 11.95 16.04 -17.57
C ALA A 17 12.82 14.98 -18.27
N VAL A 18 13.44 15.30 -19.41
CA VAL A 18 14.35 14.41 -20.12
C VAL A 18 15.54 14.00 -19.24
N SER A 19 16.12 14.94 -18.50
CA SER A 19 17.22 14.63 -17.56
C SER A 19 16.78 13.76 -16.38
N MET A 20 15.56 13.91 -15.87
CA MET A 20 15.06 13.05 -14.79
C MET A 20 14.80 11.63 -15.31
N ILE A 21 14.21 11.49 -16.50
CA ILE A 21 13.98 10.20 -17.16
C ILE A 21 15.33 9.49 -17.43
N SER A 22 16.33 10.22 -17.93
CA SER A 22 17.65 9.62 -18.20
C SER A 22 18.33 9.13 -16.91
N LYS A 23 18.22 9.88 -15.81
CA LYS A 23 18.75 9.49 -14.50
C LYS A 23 18.01 8.27 -13.94
N ALA A 24 16.68 8.26 -14.03
CA ALA A 24 15.84 7.13 -13.62
C ALA A 24 16.23 5.85 -14.38
N ASN A 25 16.31 5.92 -15.71
CA ASN A 25 16.75 4.80 -16.55
C ASN A 25 18.16 4.30 -16.19
N ALA A 26 19.09 5.21 -15.86
CA ALA A 26 20.44 4.82 -15.43
C ALA A 26 20.44 4.13 -14.06
N GLN A 27 19.56 4.54 -13.15
CA GLN A 27 19.43 3.96 -11.81
C GLN A 27 18.80 2.56 -11.86
N ASP A 28 17.76 2.36 -12.67
CA ASP A 28 17.09 1.07 -12.84
C ASP A 28 18.02 0.03 -13.50
N ASN A 29 18.89 0.48 -14.41
CA ASN A 29 19.83 -0.35 -15.14
C ASN A 29 21.21 -0.47 -14.49
N GLN A 30 21.35 -0.11 -13.20
CA GLN A 30 22.65 -0.26 -12.54
C GLN A 30 23.14 -1.71 -12.58
N PRO A 31 24.45 -1.92 -12.83
CA PRO A 31 25.04 -3.26 -12.84
C PRO A 31 24.86 -3.93 -11.49
N THR A 32 24.45 -5.20 -11.51
CA THR A 32 24.35 -6.03 -10.31
C THR A 32 25.28 -7.23 -10.43
N LYS A 33 25.93 -7.59 -9.31
CA LYS A 33 26.74 -8.81 -9.19
C LYS A 33 25.89 -10.04 -8.90
N ARG A 34 24.56 -9.88 -8.72
CA ARG A 34 23.61 -10.96 -8.43
C ARG A 34 23.17 -11.63 -9.74
N PRO A 35 23.65 -12.84 -10.06
CA PRO A 35 23.36 -13.48 -11.34
C PRO A 35 21.86 -13.76 -11.53
N GLU A 36 21.13 -14.05 -10.46
CA GLU A 36 19.70 -14.29 -10.48
C GLU A 36 18.91 -13.03 -10.88
N ILE A 37 19.37 -11.83 -10.50
CA ILE A 37 18.74 -10.57 -10.91
C ILE A 37 19.06 -10.25 -12.38
N ASN A 38 20.26 -10.59 -12.86
CA ASN A 38 20.59 -10.45 -14.28
C ASN A 38 19.71 -11.39 -15.14
N ALA A 39 19.50 -12.63 -14.70
CA ALA A 39 18.62 -13.59 -15.36
C ALA A 39 17.15 -13.11 -15.36
N LEU A 40 16.67 -12.60 -14.21
CA LEU A 40 15.33 -12.00 -14.09
C LEU A 40 15.12 -10.86 -15.11
N ARG A 41 16.07 -9.93 -15.18
CA ARG A 41 16.04 -8.80 -16.13
C ARG A 41 16.10 -9.22 -17.60
N GLN A 42 16.69 -10.39 -17.88
CA GLN A 42 16.74 -10.98 -19.22
C GLN A 42 15.45 -11.78 -19.56
N GLY A 43 14.46 -11.78 -18.66
CA GLY A 43 13.18 -12.45 -18.88
C GLY A 43 13.20 -13.94 -18.57
N PHE A 44 14.20 -14.45 -17.82
CA PHE A 44 14.19 -15.85 -17.40
C PHE A 44 13.04 -16.11 -16.41
N VAL A 45 12.14 -17.00 -16.80
CA VAL A 45 11.05 -17.51 -15.94
C VAL A 45 11.38 -18.95 -15.56
N GLY A 46 11.35 -19.29 -14.28
CA GLY A 46 11.50 -20.67 -13.84
C GLY A 46 12.31 -20.86 -12.58
N GLN A 47 12.50 -22.14 -12.23
CA GLN A 47 13.37 -22.53 -11.13
C GLN A 47 14.81 -22.14 -11.43
N TYR A 48 15.43 -21.49 -10.46
CA TYR A 48 16.83 -21.10 -10.41
C TYR A 48 17.53 -21.82 -9.26
N GLN A 49 18.83 -21.57 -9.10
CA GLN A 49 19.67 -22.23 -8.10
C GLN A 49 19.19 -21.94 -6.65
N GLY A 50 19.34 -22.92 -5.76
CA GLY A 50 19.16 -22.74 -4.32
C GLY A 50 17.71 -22.55 -3.86
N GLY A 51 16.73 -23.12 -4.55
CA GLY A 51 15.30 -22.96 -4.18
C GLY A 51 14.73 -21.58 -4.54
N VAL A 52 15.39 -20.86 -5.45
CA VAL A 52 14.90 -19.57 -5.96
C VAL A 52 14.09 -19.81 -7.23
N TYR A 53 12.92 -19.18 -7.38
CA TYR A 53 12.15 -19.11 -8.62
C TYR A 53 12.16 -17.66 -9.12
N LEU A 54 12.43 -17.45 -10.41
CA LEU A 54 12.44 -16.13 -11.02
C LEU A 54 11.15 -15.93 -11.82
N LEU A 55 10.45 -14.81 -11.56
CA LEU A 55 9.16 -14.48 -12.18
C LEU A 55 9.18 -13.03 -12.68
N PRO A 56 9.77 -12.74 -13.86
CA PRO A 56 9.75 -11.41 -14.46
C PRO A 56 8.32 -10.97 -14.75
N ALA A 57 8.11 -9.66 -14.82
CA ALA A 57 6.81 -9.08 -15.13
C ALA A 57 6.66 -8.91 -16.63
N THR A 58 5.89 -9.77 -17.27
CA THR A 58 5.60 -9.77 -18.70
C THR A 58 4.10 -9.90 -18.95
N ASP A 59 3.66 -9.74 -20.20
CA ASP A 59 2.26 -9.94 -20.57
C ASP A 59 1.76 -11.39 -20.30
N GLU A 60 2.68 -12.35 -20.14
CA GLU A 60 2.37 -13.74 -19.82
C GLU A 60 2.27 -14.01 -18.32
N THR A 61 2.91 -13.20 -17.48
CA THR A 61 3.00 -13.42 -16.03
C THR A 61 2.17 -12.43 -15.21
N VAL A 62 1.67 -11.36 -15.85
CA VAL A 62 0.92 -10.28 -15.22
C VAL A 62 -0.52 -10.24 -15.72
N GLN A 63 -1.44 -10.02 -14.79
CA GLN A 63 -2.86 -9.85 -15.08
C GLN A 63 -3.30 -8.43 -14.76
N TRP A 64 -4.25 -7.91 -15.54
CA TRP A 64 -4.81 -6.59 -15.32
C TRP A 64 -6.16 -6.66 -14.60
N GLY A 65 -6.16 -6.23 -13.36
CA GLY A 65 -7.35 -5.81 -12.63
C GLY A 65 -8.28 -6.92 -12.17
N TRP A 66 -7.87 -8.17 -12.32
CA TRP A 66 -8.63 -9.36 -11.95
C TRP A 66 -7.77 -10.38 -11.19
N PHE A 67 -8.35 -10.95 -10.14
CA PHE A 67 -7.99 -12.27 -9.65
C PHE A 67 -8.89 -13.29 -10.32
N ASN A 68 -8.36 -14.44 -10.72
CA ASN A 68 -9.16 -15.50 -11.32
C ASN A 68 -8.62 -16.88 -10.91
N ASN A 69 -9.47 -17.67 -10.26
CA ASN A 69 -9.10 -18.99 -9.75
C ASN A 69 -8.77 -19.99 -10.87
N ALA A 70 -9.27 -19.76 -12.09
CA ALA A 70 -9.05 -20.64 -13.24
C ALA A 70 -7.75 -20.32 -14.00
N GLU A 71 -7.02 -19.26 -13.63
CA GLU A 71 -5.77 -18.90 -14.30
C GLU A 71 -4.71 -19.99 -14.09
N PRO A 72 -4.01 -20.39 -15.16
CA PRO A 72 -2.90 -21.32 -15.01
C PRO A 72 -1.82 -20.67 -14.13
N PRO A 73 -1.22 -21.42 -13.19
CA PRO A 73 -0.09 -20.93 -12.42
C PRO A 73 1.05 -20.47 -13.31
N ARG A 74 1.53 -19.24 -13.06
CA ARG A 74 2.71 -18.66 -13.73
C ARG A 74 4.01 -19.11 -13.07
N ALA A 75 3.91 -19.61 -11.84
CA ALA A 75 4.96 -20.32 -11.15
C ALA A 75 4.39 -21.50 -10.36
N ARG A 76 5.16 -22.58 -10.25
CA ARG A 76 4.92 -23.69 -9.31
C ARG A 76 6.16 -23.83 -8.45
N ILE A 77 6.00 -23.75 -7.13
CA ILE A 77 7.10 -23.75 -6.17
C ILE A 77 6.83 -24.72 -5.03
N LYS A 78 7.87 -25.12 -4.31
CA LYS A 78 7.76 -25.88 -3.06
C LYS A 78 7.67 -24.94 -1.87
N ALA A 79 7.05 -25.41 -0.79
CA ALA A 79 7.11 -24.71 0.48
C ALA A 79 8.58 -24.55 0.93
N GLY A 80 8.96 -23.32 1.31
CA GLY A 80 10.33 -22.92 1.65
C GLY A 80 11.09 -22.26 0.50
N ASP A 81 10.61 -22.37 -0.74
CA ASP A 81 11.22 -21.69 -1.88
C ASP A 81 11.07 -20.16 -1.77
N THR A 82 11.96 -19.47 -2.49
CA THR A 82 11.95 -18.01 -2.63
C THR A 82 11.57 -17.62 -4.04
N VAL A 83 10.55 -16.79 -4.20
CA VAL A 83 10.19 -16.18 -5.49
C VAL A 83 10.78 -14.78 -5.55
N VAL A 84 11.56 -14.51 -6.60
CA VAL A 84 12.00 -13.16 -6.95
C VAL A 84 11.20 -12.73 -8.16
N MET A 85 10.28 -11.79 -7.96
CA MET A 85 9.35 -11.32 -8.98
C MET A 85 9.54 -9.85 -9.29
N GLU A 86 9.22 -9.45 -10.51
CA GLU A 86 9.01 -8.04 -10.85
C GLU A 86 7.52 -7.71 -10.79
N THR A 87 7.21 -6.41 -10.73
CA THR A 87 5.84 -5.90 -10.88
C THR A 87 5.82 -4.82 -11.96
N MET A 88 4.62 -4.55 -12.47
CA MET A 88 4.35 -3.47 -13.44
C MET A 88 3.65 -2.32 -12.74
N MET A 89 3.78 -1.12 -13.33
CA MET A 89 2.89 0.00 -13.04
C MET A 89 1.44 -0.40 -13.32
N ALA A 90 0.52 0.33 -12.72
CA ALA A 90 -0.91 0.17 -12.94
C ALA A 90 -1.28 0.08 -14.44
N SER A 91 -2.31 -0.73 -14.71
CA SER A 91 -2.88 -0.99 -16.04
C SER A 91 -1.85 -1.51 -17.07
N LEU A 92 -1.05 -2.51 -16.69
CA LEU A 92 0.00 -3.12 -17.52
C LEU A 92 0.98 -2.09 -18.10
N ASN A 93 1.57 -1.26 -17.23
CA ASN A 93 2.47 -0.18 -17.63
C ASN A 93 1.84 0.90 -18.54
N GLN A 94 0.50 1.03 -18.59
CA GLN A 94 -0.13 2.14 -19.31
C GLN A 94 -0.11 3.46 -18.54
N ILE A 95 0.29 3.45 -17.27
CA ILE A 95 0.46 4.66 -16.45
C ILE A 95 1.95 4.86 -16.12
N LEU A 96 2.73 5.23 -17.14
CA LEU A 96 4.16 5.57 -17.00
C LEU A 96 4.35 7.09 -16.89
N PRO A 97 5.52 7.56 -16.43
CA PRO A 97 5.86 8.98 -16.43
C PRO A 97 5.58 9.67 -17.78
N GLY A 98 4.76 10.73 -17.72
CA GLY A 98 4.37 11.53 -18.89
C GLY A 98 2.99 11.20 -19.44
N VAL A 99 2.33 10.15 -18.96
CA VAL A 99 0.94 9.85 -19.34
C VAL A 99 -0.01 10.91 -18.75
N PRO A 100 -0.83 11.57 -19.58
CA PRO A 100 -1.72 12.62 -19.10
C PRO A 100 -2.96 12.06 -18.38
N ILE A 101 -3.58 12.88 -17.52
CA ILE A 101 -4.68 12.46 -16.65
C ILE A 101 -5.94 12.02 -17.41
N ASP A 102 -6.19 12.54 -18.61
CA ASP A 102 -7.31 12.13 -19.46
C ASP A 102 -7.17 10.67 -19.93
N GLN A 103 -5.94 10.23 -20.25
CA GLN A 103 -5.67 8.83 -20.58
C GLN A 103 -5.85 7.92 -19.37
N ILE A 104 -5.36 8.32 -18.19
CA ILE A 104 -5.57 7.59 -16.94
C ILE A 104 -7.07 7.47 -16.62
N THR A 105 -7.83 8.56 -16.82
CA THR A 105 -9.28 8.58 -16.66
C THR A 105 -9.95 7.60 -17.61
N LYS A 106 -9.54 7.58 -18.88
CA LYS A 106 -10.05 6.65 -19.91
C LYS A 106 -9.81 5.19 -19.54
N LEU A 107 -8.63 4.85 -19.01
CA LEU A 107 -8.34 3.50 -18.51
C LEU A 107 -9.32 3.06 -17.41
N ARG A 108 -9.82 4.00 -16.60
CA ARG A 108 -10.84 3.71 -15.59
C ARG A 108 -12.24 3.58 -16.17
N THR A 109 -12.63 4.44 -17.11
CA THR A 109 -14.00 4.48 -17.65
C THR A 109 -14.28 3.40 -18.67
N ASP A 110 -13.30 3.05 -19.49
CA ASP A 110 -13.48 2.14 -20.63
C ASP A 110 -13.45 0.67 -20.22
N PHE A 111 -13.00 0.37 -18.99
CA PHE A 111 -12.87 -0.99 -18.45
C PHE A 111 -13.63 -1.13 -17.11
N PRO A 112 -14.98 -0.99 -17.12
CA PRO A 112 -15.77 -1.02 -15.89
C PRO A 112 -15.63 -2.36 -15.15
N GLY A 113 -15.64 -2.30 -13.81
CA GLY A 113 -15.50 -3.46 -12.92
C GLY A 113 -14.07 -3.98 -12.73
N ARG A 114 -13.16 -3.68 -13.67
CA ARG A 114 -11.74 -4.03 -13.57
C ARG A 114 -11.02 -3.10 -12.59
N GLY A 115 -10.12 -3.65 -11.76
CA GLY A 115 -9.22 -2.82 -10.95
C GLY A 115 -8.11 -2.17 -11.79
N PRO A 116 -7.53 -1.03 -11.36
CA PRO A 116 -6.41 -0.42 -12.08
C PRO A 116 -5.12 -1.23 -11.95
N HIS A 117 -5.08 -2.22 -11.07
CA HIS A 117 -3.87 -2.91 -10.64
C HIS A 117 -3.33 -3.90 -11.67
N SER A 118 -1.99 -3.95 -11.80
CA SER A 118 -1.25 -5.01 -12.47
C SER A 118 -0.74 -5.99 -11.42
N VAL A 119 -1.14 -7.26 -11.51
CA VAL A 119 -0.78 -8.29 -10.52
C VAL A 119 -0.01 -9.43 -11.17
N THR A 120 1.22 -9.67 -10.70
CA THR A 120 2.08 -10.76 -11.18
C THR A 120 1.70 -12.05 -10.44
N GLY A 121 1.49 -13.15 -11.18
CA GLY A 121 1.04 -14.44 -10.66
C GLY A 121 -0.09 -15.08 -11.49
N PRO A 122 -0.77 -16.14 -10.98
CA PRO A 122 -0.61 -16.71 -9.66
C PRO A 122 0.61 -17.63 -9.52
N ILE A 123 1.12 -17.70 -8.30
CA ILE A 123 2.11 -18.67 -7.85
C ILE A 123 1.36 -19.81 -7.14
N PHE A 124 1.53 -21.03 -7.63
CA PHE A 124 1.00 -22.24 -6.99
C PHE A 124 2.04 -22.82 -6.04
N VAL A 125 1.67 -22.99 -4.77
CA VAL A 125 2.55 -23.51 -3.71
C VAL A 125 2.23 -24.99 -3.47
N GLU A 126 3.14 -25.87 -3.85
CA GLU A 126 2.93 -27.32 -3.73
C GLU A 126 2.59 -27.73 -2.29
N GLY A 127 1.49 -28.48 -2.17
CA GLY A 127 1.01 -29.00 -0.90
C GLY A 127 0.26 -28.00 -0.02
N ALA A 128 0.06 -26.74 -0.43
CA ALA A 128 -0.85 -25.83 0.29
C ALA A 128 -2.31 -26.24 0.05
N MET A 129 -3.07 -26.50 1.12
CA MET A 129 -4.46 -26.96 1.05
C MET A 129 -5.42 -25.99 1.76
N PRO A 130 -6.71 -25.96 1.42
CA PRO A 130 -7.70 -25.17 2.15
C PRO A 130 -7.63 -25.42 3.66
N GLY A 131 -7.58 -24.33 4.44
CA GLY A 131 -7.41 -24.36 5.90
C GLY A 131 -5.96 -24.28 6.41
N ASP A 132 -4.97 -24.40 5.51
CA ASP A 132 -3.59 -24.04 5.80
C ASP A 132 -3.40 -22.51 5.80
N VAL A 133 -2.19 -22.05 6.14
CA VAL A 133 -1.77 -20.65 6.05
C VAL A 133 -0.48 -20.55 5.27
N LEU A 134 -0.43 -19.65 4.27
CA LEU A 134 0.84 -19.23 3.70
C LEU A 134 1.51 -18.22 4.64
N LYS A 135 2.75 -18.49 5.01
CA LYS A 135 3.64 -17.55 5.70
C LYS A 135 4.60 -16.99 4.65
N ILE A 136 4.44 -15.70 4.33
CA ILE A 136 5.14 -15.05 3.22
C ILE A 136 6.05 -13.97 3.77
N ARG A 137 7.36 -14.20 3.71
CA ARG A 137 8.39 -13.29 4.21
C ARG A 137 8.87 -12.38 3.08
N ILE A 138 8.73 -11.06 3.26
CA ILE A 138 9.22 -10.05 2.32
C ILE A 138 10.71 -9.77 2.57
N ASN A 139 11.58 -10.52 1.91
CA ASN A 139 13.03 -10.46 2.12
C ASN A 139 13.64 -9.17 1.63
N ARG A 140 13.19 -8.69 0.47
CA ARG A 140 13.72 -7.50 -0.20
C ARG A 140 12.69 -6.86 -1.11
N ILE A 141 12.70 -5.54 -1.16
CA ILE A 141 11.96 -4.73 -2.14
C ILE A 141 12.93 -3.77 -2.79
N VAL A 142 12.97 -3.74 -4.11
CA VAL A 142 13.69 -2.73 -4.90
C VAL A 142 12.70 -2.08 -5.86
N PRO A 143 12.29 -0.83 -5.59
CA PRO A 143 11.42 -0.10 -6.50
C PRO A 143 12.16 0.33 -7.75
N ARG A 144 11.41 0.41 -8.86
CA ARG A 144 11.83 1.19 -10.02
C ARG A 144 11.87 2.67 -9.64
N SER A 145 12.70 3.44 -10.32
CA SER A 145 13.03 4.82 -9.96
C SER A 145 11.99 5.86 -10.35
N TYR A 146 10.75 5.45 -10.56
CA TYR A 146 9.65 6.33 -10.91
C TYR A 146 8.32 5.87 -10.31
N GLY A 147 7.36 6.78 -10.27
CA GLY A 147 5.99 6.50 -9.88
C GLY A 147 5.03 7.62 -10.25
N ALA A 148 3.75 7.45 -9.92
CA ALA A 148 2.71 8.44 -10.17
C ALA A 148 1.67 8.46 -9.05
N ASN A 149 1.12 9.63 -8.76
CA ASN A 149 -0.08 9.81 -7.93
C ASN A 149 -1.11 10.54 -8.77
N TRP A 150 -2.38 10.16 -8.67
CA TRP A 150 -3.43 10.81 -9.44
C TRP A 150 -4.74 10.97 -8.67
N ASN A 151 -5.40 12.09 -8.95
CA ASN A 151 -6.78 12.38 -8.58
C ASN A 151 -7.65 12.28 -9.84
N LEU A 152 -8.66 11.44 -9.79
CA LEU A 152 -9.60 11.27 -10.90
C LEU A 152 -10.72 12.32 -10.86
N PRO A 153 -11.39 12.60 -12.00
CA PRO A 153 -12.53 13.51 -12.04
C PRO A 153 -13.61 13.17 -11.00
N GLY A 154 -14.15 14.19 -10.33
CA GLY A 154 -15.12 14.01 -9.23
C GLY A 154 -16.42 13.31 -9.62
N ASN A 155 -16.81 13.38 -10.89
CA ASN A 155 -17.98 12.66 -11.40
C ASN A 155 -17.82 11.12 -11.38
N LEU A 156 -16.59 10.60 -11.24
CA LEU A 156 -16.34 9.17 -11.05
C LEU A 156 -16.58 8.69 -9.61
N LYS A 157 -16.75 9.61 -8.64
CA LYS A 157 -17.03 9.30 -7.23
C LYS A 157 -15.96 8.40 -6.58
N LEU A 158 -14.69 8.62 -6.91
CA LEU A 158 -13.54 7.90 -6.36
C LEU A 158 -12.68 8.81 -5.46
N GLY A 159 -12.04 8.22 -4.46
CA GLY A 159 -11.38 8.95 -3.37
C GLY A 159 -12.36 9.30 -2.24
N GLN A 160 -11.84 9.80 -1.12
CA GLN A 160 -12.64 10.17 0.05
C GLN A 160 -13.60 11.35 -0.19
N PHE A 161 -13.19 12.34 -0.98
CA PHE A 161 -13.91 13.61 -1.12
C PHE A 161 -14.10 14.03 -2.59
N PRO A 162 -14.67 13.18 -3.46
CA PRO A 162 -14.72 13.41 -4.91
C PRO A 162 -15.44 14.71 -5.30
N ASP A 163 -16.43 15.14 -4.51
CA ASP A 163 -17.19 16.36 -4.79
C ASP A 163 -16.44 17.65 -4.41
N LYS A 164 -15.54 17.58 -3.42
CA LYS A 164 -14.72 18.72 -3.00
C LYS A 164 -13.47 18.87 -3.85
N PHE A 165 -12.92 17.76 -4.33
CA PHE A 165 -11.70 17.71 -5.15
C PHE A 165 -12.01 17.11 -6.52
N ALA A 166 -12.90 17.77 -7.26
CA ALA A 166 -13.40 17.26 -8.54
C ALA A 166 -12.42 17.43 -9.71
N GLU A 167 -11.37 18.24 -9.55
CA GLU A 167 -10.36 18.51 -10.58
C GLU A 167 -9.43 17.30 -10.76
N ALA A 168 -9.27 16.85 -12.01
CA ALA A 168 -8.39 15.74 -12.31
C ALA A 168 -6.92 16.18 -12.38
N GLN A 169 -6.02 15.43 -11.74
CA GLN A 169 -4.59 15.72 -11.74
C GLN A 169 -3.78 14.42 -11.73
N VAL A 170 -2.64 14.44 -12.41
CA VAL A 170 -1.58 13.43 -12.25
C VAL A 170 -0.26 14.12 -11.91
N LYS A 171 0.47 13.56 -10.95
CA LYS A 171 1.85 13.92 -10.63
C LYS A 171 2.73 12.71 -10.93
N HIS A 172 3.83 12.95 -11.63
CA HIS A 172 4.85 11.94 -11.88
C HIS A 172 6.06 12.22 -10.99
N PHE A 173 6.62 11.16 -10.43
CA PHE A 173 7.70 11.20 -9.46
C PHE A 173 8.92 10.48 -10.01
N TYR A 174 10.10 11.00 -9.68
CA TYR A 174 11.38 10.38 -9.96
C TYR A 174 12.13 10.23 -8.65
N LEU A 175 12.55 9.01 -8.34
CA LEU A 175 13.03 8.64 -7.02
C LEU A 175 14.55 8.80 -6.94
N ASP A 176 15.01 9.51 -5.90
CA ASP A 176 16.40 9.46 -5.48
C ASP A 176 16.57 8.26 -4.53
N LEU A 177 16.86 7.08 -5.10
CA LEU A 177 17.03 5.86 -4.32
C LEU A 177 18.32 5.86 -3.48
N GLY A 178 19.30 6.70 -3.85
CA GLY A 178 20.52 6.88 -3.06
C GLY A 178 20.23 7.60 -1.73
N ARG A 179 19.39 8.63 -1.76
CA ARG A 179 18.92 9.35 -0.57
C ARG A 179 17.70 8.70 0.10
N GLY A 180 16.98 7.85 -0.61
CA GLY A 180 15.74 7.22 -0.13
C GLY A 180 14.58 8.21 -0.04
N VAL A 181 14.51 9.17 -0.97
CA VAL A 181 13.46 10.21 -1.00
C VAL A 181 12.94 10.46 -2.41
N THR A 182 11.77 11.08 -2.49
CA THR A 182 11.24 11.68 -3.72
C THR A 182 10.70 13.07 -3.42
N GLU A 183 10.90 14.01 -4.34
CA GLU A 183 10.34 15.35 -4.20
C GLU A 183 8.87 15.36 -4.62
N PHE A 184 7.98 15.84 -3.75
CA PHE A 184 6.56 16.04 -4.06
C PHE A 184 6.30 17.38 -4.75
N LEU A 185 6.92 18.42 -4.20
CA LEU A 185 6.97 19.79 -4.69
C LEU A 185 8.27 20.42 -4.18
N PRO A 186 8.78 21.51 -4.78
CA PRO A 186 10.00 22.17 -4.32
C PRO A 186 10.03 22.43 -2.81
N GLY A 187 10.93 21.75 -2.10
CA GLY A 187 11.08 21.84 -0.63
C GLY A 187 10.15 20.93 0.18
N ILE A 188 9.49 19.97 -0.46
CA ILE A 188 8.70 18.91 0.17
C ILE A 188 9.23 17.56 -0.33
N GLU A 189 9.92 16.84 0.55
CA GLU A 189 10.48 15.51 0.26
C GLU A 189 9.74 14.43 1.05
N LEU A 190 9.36 13.37 0.36
CA LEU A 190 8.71 12.20 0.93
C LEU A 190 9.71 11.05 1.04
N PRO A 191 9.73 10.31 2.15
CA PRO A 191 10.57 9.12 2.27
C PRO A 191 10.08 8.02 1.32
N VAL A 192 11.02 7.39 0.60
CA VAL A 192 10.75 6.18 -0.18
C VAL A 192 10.68 4.99 0.77
N ARG A 193 9.48 4.48 1.00
CA ARG A 193 9.21 3.34 1.88
C ARG A 193 8.32 2.34 1.15
N PRO A 194 8.89 1.55 0.22
CA PRO A 194 8.09 0.78 -0.71
C PRO A 194 7.48 -0.46 -0.05
N PHE A 195 6.26 -0.81 -0.47
CA PHE A 195 5.53 -2.00 -0.06
C PHE A 195 4.52 -2.42 -1.14
N PRO A 196 4.14 -3.70 -1.26
CA PRO A 196 3.05 -4.11 -2.14
C PRO A 196 1.70 -3.75 -1.51
N GLY A 197 0.91 -2.92 -2.20
CA GLY A 197 -0.50 -2.68 -1.87
C GLY A 197 -1.32 -3.96 -2.03
N ILE A 198 -1.00 -4.75 -3.07
CA ILE A 198 -1.55 -6.09 -3.28
C ILE A 198 -0.58 -7.20 -2.89
N ILE A 199 -1.03 -8.02 -1.94
CA ILE A 199 -0.55 -9.39 -1.75
C ILE A 199 -1.73 -10.26 -1.35
N GLY A 200 -2.06 -11.27 -2.15
CA GLY A 200 -3.30 -12.02 -1.95
C GLY A 200 -3.30 -13.40 -2.58
N VAL A 201 -4.09 -14.30 -1.99
CA VAL A 201 -4.33 -15.65 -2.51
C VAL A 201 -5.69 -15.75 -3.20
N ALA A 202 -5.97 -16.86 -3.87
CA ALA A 202 -7.29 -17.08 -4.46
C ALA A 202 -8.37 -17.20 -3.39
N ARG A 203 -9.57 -16.78 -3.75
CA ARG A 203 -10.78 -16.91 -2.93
C ARG A 203 -11.29 -18.34 -2.94
N ALA A 204 -12.07 -18.72 -1.93
CA ALA A 204 -12.75 -20.01 -1.91
C ALA A 204 -13.78 -20.13 -3.04
N GLU A 205 -14.48 -19.04 -3.34
CA GLU A 205 -15.44 -19.02 -4.43
C GLU A 205 -14.71 -19.05 -5.78
N SER A 206 -15.16 -19.90 -6.69
CA SER A 206 -14.63 -19.96 -8.05
C SER A 206 -15.15 -18.79 -8.88
N GLY A 207 -14.25 -18.12 -9.60
CA GLY A 207 -14.63 -17.07 -10.54
C GLY A 207 -13.53 -16.04 -10.75
N GLN A 208 -13.93 -14.98 -11.45
CA GLN A 208 -13.12 -13.79 -11.69
C GLN A 208 -13.60 -12.66 -10.77
N TYR A 209 -12.67 -12.04 -10.06
CA TYR A 209 -12.95 -11.02 -9.05
C TYR A 209 -12.07 -9.80 -9.26
N SER A 210 -12.63 -8.60 -9.10
CA SER A 210 -11.86 -7.36 -9.21
C SER A 210 -10.71 -7.37 -8.21
N THR A 211 -9.57 -6.79 -8.58
CA THR A 211 -8.43 -6.60 -7.66
C THR A 211 -8.62 -5.44 -6.68
N VAL A 212 -9.74 -4.70 -6.75
CA VAL A 212 -10.01 -3.54 -5.89
C VAL A 212 -10.30 -3.89 -4.43
N PRO A 213 -11.24 -4.79 -4.09
CA PRO A 213 -11.53 -5.06 -2.69
C PRO A 213 -10.41 -5.90 -2.04
N PRO A 214 -9.98 -5.55 -0.82
CA PRO A 214 -9.31 -6.50 0.08
C PRO A 214 -10.27 -7.53 0.66
N GLY A 215 -9.75 -8.51 1.38
CA GLY A 215 -10.56 -9.43 2.18
C GLY A 215 -9.73 -10.44 2.97
N ALA A 216 -10.39 -11.53 3.39
CA ALA A 216 -9.74 -12.62 4.11
C ALA A 216 -8.59 -13.27 3.32
N TYR A 217 -8.60 -13.13 1.99
CA TYR A 217 -7.56 -13.59 1.08
C TYR A 217 -6.39 -12.63 0.93
N GLY A 218 -6.35 -11.52 1.68
CA GLY A 218 -5.42 -10.42 1.44
C GLY A 218 -5.98 -9.53 0.34
N GLY A 219 -5.27 -9.42 -0.78
CA GLY A 219 -5.65 -8.56 -1.90
C GLY A 219 -5.15 -7.14 -1.67
N ASN A 220 -5.98 -6.14 -1.99
CA ASN A 220 -5.65 -4.71 -1.94
C ASN A 220 -5.66 -4.16 -0.51
N LEU A 221 -4.66 -4.56 0.28
CA LEU A 221 -4.59 -4.24 1.70
C LEU A 221 -4.10 -2.81 1.93
N ASP A 222 -3.28 -2.27 1.03
CA ASP A 222 -2.75 -0.89 1.11
C ASP A 222 -2.18 -0.57 2.51
N CYS A 223 -1.56 -1.59 3.11
CA CYS A 223 -1.04 -1.53 4.46
C CYS A 223 0.46 -1.24 4.39
N ARG A 224 0.82 0.03 4.59
CA ARG A 224 2.21 0.53 4.52
C ARG A 224 3.21 -0.10 5.50
N GLU A 225 2.75 -1.02 6.34
CA GLU A 225 3.61 -1.84 7.20
C GLU A 225 4.14 -3.09 6.49
N LEU A 226 3.66 -3.45 5.28
CA LEU A 226 4.15 -4.56 4.44
C LEU A 226 5.50 -4.29 3.76
N VAL A 227 6.44 -3.71 4.51
CA VAL A 227 7.76 -3.35 4.02
C VAL A 227 8.72 -4.54 4.03
N GLN A 228 9.88 -4.38 3.38
CA GLN A 228 11.02 -5.28 3.57
C GLN A 228 11.26 -5.54 5.07
N GLY A 229 11.39 -6.81 5.45
CA GLY A 229 11.55 -7.18 6.86
C GLY A 229 10.30 -7.78 7.50
N THR A 230 9.14 -7.66 6.85
CA THR A 230 7.88 -8.17 7.37
C THR A 230 7.50 -9.54 6.82
N THR A 231 6.56 -10.19 7.50
CA THR A 231 5.92 -11.45 7.10
C THR A 231 4.43 -11.24 7.11
N ILE A 232 3.72 -11.64 6.04
CA ILE A 232 2.26 -11.73 6.04
C ILE A 232 1.83 -13.19 6.10
N TYR A 233 0.76 -13.45 6.84
CA TYR A 233 0.12 -14.75 6.99
C TYR A 233 -1.24 -14.67 6.29
N LEU A 234 -1.41 -15.47 5.23
CA LEU A 234 -2.64 -15.52 4.45
C LEU A 234 -3.31 -16.90 4.56
N PRO A 235 -4.60 -16.98 4.92
CA PRO A 235 -5.31 -18.25 4.93
C PRO A 235 -5.49 -18.80 3.52
N VAL A 236 -5.32 -20.11 3.36
CA VAL A 236 -5.44 -20.82 2.08
C VAL A 236 -6.88 -21.27 1.89
N PHE A 237 -7.45 -20.98 0.72
CA PHE A 237 -8.84 -21.31 0.38
C PHE A 237 -8.99 -22.34 -0.74
N VAL A 238 -7.96 -22.50 -1.57
CA VAL A 238 -7.93 -23.45 -2.70
C VAL A 238 -6.61 -24.19 -2.72
N ASP A 239 -6.56 -25.31 -3.44
CA ASP A 239 -5.32 -26.06 -3.66
C ASP A 239 -4.23 -25.17 -4.28
N GLY A 240 -3.03 -25.25 -3.72
CA GLY A 240 -1.88 -24.44 -4.10
C GLY A 240 -1.96 -22.96 -3.76
N ALA A 241 -3.04 -22.52 -3.08
CA ALA A 241 -3.37 -21.15 -2.68
C ALA A 241 -3.56 -20.12 -3.82
N LEU A 242 -2.76 -20.19 -4.88
CA LEU A 242 -2.66 -19.20 -5.97
C LEU A 242 -2.33 -17.81 -5.44
N LEU A 243 -1.05 -17.51 -5.22
CA LEU A 243 -0.58 -16.23 -4.69
C LEU A 243 -0.29 -15.21 -5.80
N TRP A 244 -0.81 -13.99 -5.66
CA TRP A 244 -0.48 -12.83 -6.48
C TRP A 244 0.15 -11.72 -5.65
N SER A 245 0.95 -10.87 -6.29
CA SER A 245 1.33 -9.57 -5.75
C SER A 245 1.47 -8.53 -6.85
N GLY A 246 1.25 -7.27 -6.51
CA GLY A 246 1.24 -6.15 -7.44
C GLY A 246 0.97 -4.85 -6.69
N ASP A 247 0.47 -3.86 -7.42
CA ASP A 247 0.08 -2.55 -6.88
C ASP A 247 1.18 -1.95 -5.98
N SER A 248 2.33 -1.70 -6.61
CA SER A 248 3.55 -1.41 -5.89
C SER A 248 3.57 0.04 -5.44
N HIS A 249 3.54 0.30 -4.14
CA HIS A 249 3.53 1.65 -3.62
C HIS A 249 4.94 2.08 -3.23
N ILE A 250 5.31 3.32 -3.57
CA ILE A 250 6.59 3.93 -3.21
C ILE A 250 6.49 4.69 -1.89
N ALA A 251 5.37 5.38 -1.68
CA ALA A 251 5.04 6.11 -0.47
C ALA A 251 3.52 6.19 -0.32
N GLN A 252 3.02 5.91 0.88
CA GLN A 252 1.61 6.02 1.22
C GLN A 252 1.44 6.49 2.68
N GLY A 253 0.46 7.36 2.87
CA GLY A 253 -0.09 7.71 4.17
C GLY A 253 -1.06 6.65 4.67
N ASN A 254 -1.25 6.58 5.98
CA ASN A 254 -2.38 5.85 6.54
C ASN A 254 -3.66 6.62 6.22
N GLY A 255 -4.56 5.97 5.50
CA GLY A 255 -5.84 6.49 5.02
C GLY A 255 -5.96 6.53 3.49
N GLU A 256 -4.86 6.67 2.75
CA GLU A 256 -4.84 6.72 1.27
C GLU A 256 -5.95 7.61 0.66
N VAL A 257 -6.14 8.79 1.26
CA VAL A 257 -7.41 9.52 1.13
C VAL A 257 -7.71 9.99 -0.29
N ASN A 258 -6.70 10.17 -1.14
CA ASN A 258 -6.83 10.64 -2.53
C ASN A 258 -7.04 9.52 -3.55
N LEU A 259 -7.39 8.30 -3.11
CA LEU A 259 -7.50 7.07 -3.92
C LEU A 259 -6.18 6.35 -4.16
N THR A 260 -5.07 7.07 -4.32
CA THR A 260 -3.80 6.47 -4.72
C THR A 260 -2.65 6.84 -3.80
N ALA A 261 -1.66 5.96 -3.76
CA ALA A 261 -0.33 6.19 -3.23
C ALA A 261 0.54 6.94 -4.25
N ILE A 262 1.87 6.94 -4.06
CA ILE A 262 2.77 7.01 -5.21
C ILE A 262 2.83 5.60 -5.79
N GLU A 263 1.99 5.36 -6.79
CA GLU A 263 1.94 4.11 -7.55
C GLU A 263 3.23 3.93 -8.33
N GLY A 264 3.75 2.72 -8.28
CA GLY A 264 5.09 2.37 -8.73
C GLY A 264 5.15 0.97 -9.32
N ALA A 265 6.38 0.49 -9.48
CA ALA A 265 6.69 -0.86 -9.89
C ALA A 265 7.96 -1.31 -9.16
N PHE A 266 8.15 -2.61 -9.01
CA PHE A 266 9.31 -3.21 -8.37
C PHE A 266 10.14 -3.94 -9.43
N SER A 267 11.43 -3.61 -9.49
CA SER A 267 12.41 -4.41 -10.22
C SER A 267 12.82 -5.66 -9.43
N GLU A 268 12.51 -5.70 -8.12
CA GLU A 268 12.67 -6.88 -7.29
C GLU A 268 11.67 -6.86 -6.13
N LEU A 269 10.80 -7.85 -6.08
CA LEU A 269 10.05 -8.25 -4.90
C LEU A 269 10.45 -9.68 -4.55
N ASN A 270 11.15 -9.84 -3.44
CA ASN A 270 11.74 -11.12 -3.03
C ASN A 270 10.96 -11.71 -1.85
N LEU A 271 10.30 -12.84 -2.08
CA LEU A 271 9.36 -13.46 -1.16
C LEU A 271 9.76 -14.91 -0.84
N THR A 272 9.98 -15.25 0.42
CA THR A 272 10.06 -16.67 0.85
C THR A 272 8.70 -17.13 1.33
N ILE A 273 8.24 -18.29 0.84
CA ILE A 273 6.87 -18.76 1.05
C ILE A 273 6.89 -20.12 1.74
N GLU A 274 6.39 -20.18 2.98
CA GLU A 274 6.21 -21.41 3.75
C GLU A 274 4.72 -21.76 3.87
N VAL A 275 4.41 -23.06 4.09
CA VAL A 275 3.04 -23.54 4.36
C VAL A 275 2.95 -23.99 5.82
N LEU A 276 2.10 -23.32 6.58
CA LEU A 276 1.80 -23.69 7.96
C LEU A 276 0.58 -24.59 7.99
N LYS A 277 0.80 -25.84 8.40
CA LYS A 277 -0.26 -26.85 8.52
C LYS A 277 -1.05 -26.67 9.81
N LYS A 278 -2.36 -26.94 9.76
CA LYS A 278 -3.24 -27.03 10.95
C LYS A 278 -3.20 -25.79 11.86
N THR A 279 -2.99 -24.61 11.29
CA THR A 279 -2.91 -23.34 12.04
C THR A 279 -3.93 -22.35 11.46
N PRO A 280 -5.24 -22.64 11.57
CA PRO A 280 -6.25 -21.91 10.82
C PRO A 280 -6.25 -20.43 11.19
N LEU A 281 -6.36 -19.59 10.16
CA LEU A 281 -6.46 -18.15 10.26
C LEU A 281 -7.71 -17.73 9.49
N THR A 282 -8.49 -16.79 10.03
CA THR A 282 -9.72 -16.32 9.37
C THR A 282 -9.52 -15.02 8.61
N PHE A 283 -8.45 -14.28 8.91
CA PHE A 283 -8.15 -12.99 8.32
C PHE A 283 -6.63 -12.72 8.32
N PRO A 284 -6.06 -11.97 7.36
CA PRO A 284 -4.64 -11.72 7.29
C PRO A 284 -4.03 -11.22 8.62
N ARG A 285 -2.81 -11.67 8.89
CA ARG A 285 -1.99 -11.19 10.01
C ARG A 285 -0.62 -10.80 9.49
N ILE A 286 -0.06 -9.71 10.02
CA ILE A 286 1.28 -9.26 9.64
C ILE A 286 2.19 -9.35 10.87
N GLU A 287 3.45 -9.68 10.63
CA GLU A 287 4.51 -9.68 11.62
C GLU A 287 5.64 -8.78 11.11
N THR A 288 6.00 -7.80 11.93
CA THR A 288 7.22 -7.03 11.75
C THR A 288 8.29 -7.52 12.74
N PRO A 289 9.55 -7.08 12.63
CA PRO A 289 10.57 -7.43 13.62
C PRO A 289 10.17 -7.07 15.06
N THR A 290 9.31 -6.06 15.25
CA THR A 290 8.96 -5.50 16.55
C THR A 290 7.50 -5.69 16.95
N HIS A 291 6.59 -5.90 16.00
CA HIS A 291 5.15 -5.94 16.26
C HIS A 291 4.45 -7.11 15.58
N TRP A 292 3.40 -7.61 16.22
CA TRP A 292 2.31 -8.29 15.54
C TRP A 292 1.29 -7.26 15.06
N ILE A 293 0.63 -7.52 13.94
CA ILE A 293 -0.37 -6.65 13.37
C ILE A 293 -1.61 -7.46 13.01
N THR A 294 -2.75 -7.06 13.57
CA THR A 294 -4.09 -7.54 13.24
C THR A 294 -4.84 -6.50 12.44
N MET A 295 -5.89 -6.92 11.73
CA MET A 295 -6.57 -6.08 10.73
C MET A 295 -8.08 -6.31 10.74
N GLY A 296 -8.83 -5.32 10.27
CA GLY A 296 -10.26 -5.43 9.97
C GLY A 296 -10.60 -4.63 8.72
N TYR A 297 -11.39 -5.21 7.82
CA TYR A 297 -11.86 -4.56 6.60
C TYR A 297 -13.35 -4.81 6.42
N ASP A 298 -14.10 -3.73 6.23
CA ASP A 298 -15.53 -3.79 5.91
C ASP A 298 -15.94 -2.53 5.12
N ARG A 299 -17.07 -2.58 4.42
CA ARG A 299 -17.64 -1.40 3.73
C ARG A 299 -18.01 -0.29 4.73
N ASP A 300 -18.44 -0.69 5.92
CA ASP A 300 -18.73 0.17 7.06
C ASP A 300 -17.52 0.23 8.00
N MET A 301 -16.98 1.44 8.20
CA MET A 301 -15.77 1.63 9.00
C MET A 301 -15.98 1.28 10.49
N ASN A 302 -17.22 1.35 10.99
CA ASN A 302 -17.55 0.90 12.35
C ASN A 302 -17.38 -0.61 12.48
N LYS A 303 -17.89 -1.36 11.50
CA LYS A 303 -17.72 -2.82 11.44
C LYS A 303 -16.25 -3.21 11.22
N ALA A 304 -15.51 -2.45 10.42
CA ALA A 304 -14.07 -2.69 10.24
C ALA A 304 -13.31 -2.56 11.59
N VAL A 305 -13.68 -1.58 12.42
CA VAL A 305 -13.12 -1.41 13.77
C VAL A 305 -13.57 -2.54 14.71
N ASP A 306 -14.82 -2.98 14.66
CA ASP A 306 -15.31 -4.12 15.46
C ASP A 306 -14.57 -5.42 15.07
N MET A 307 -14.41 -5.67 13.77
CA MET A 307 -13.61 -6.79 13.27
C MET A 307 -12.15 -6.71 13.73
N LEU A 308 -11.53 -5.53 13.67
CA LEU A 308 -10.17 -5.34 14.17
C LEU A 308 -10.07 -5.68 15.66
N PHE A 309 -11.03 -5.23 16.46
CA PHE A 309 -11.09 -5.52 17.89
C PHE A 309 -11.20 -7.03 18.14
N ASP A 310 -12.14 -7.71 17.50
CA ASP A 310 -12.34 -9.16 17.65
C ASP A 310 -11.09 -9.96 17.23
N GLN A 311 -10.49 -9.62 16.09
CA GLN A 311 -9.25 -10.24 15.61
C GLN A 311 -8.09 -10.01 16.58
N THR A 312 -8.00 -8.81 17.16
CA THR A 312 -6.94 -8.45 18.10
C THR A 312 -7.09 -9.16 19.43
N VAL A 313 -8.28 -9.10 20.03
CA VAL A 313 -8.57 -9.74 21.32
C VAL A 313 -8.37 -11.25 21.24
N LYS A 314 -8.89 -11.88 20.17
CA LYS A 314 -8.66 -13.30 19.93
C LYS A 314 -7.17 -13.62 19.81
N PHE A 315 -6.45 -12.88 18.96
CA PHE A 315 -5.03 -13.13 18.75
C PHE A 315 -4.21 -12.97 20.04
N VAL A 316 -4.42 -11.89 20.78
CA VAL A 316 -3.67 -11.62 22.02
C VAL A 316 -4.00 -12.67 23.09
N SER A 317 -5.26 -13.08 23.21
CA SER A 317 -5.68 -14.14 24.13
C SER A 317 -4.95 -15.46 23.81
N ASP A 318 -4.93 -15.86 22.54
CA ASP A 318 -4.24 -17.08 22.08
C ASP A 318 -2.70 -16.97 22.26
N TRP A 319 -2.11 -15.83 21.87
CA TRP A 319 -0.67 -15.61 21.89
C TRP A 319 -0.10 -15.51 23.30
N LYS A 320 -0.78 -14.78 24.20
CA LYS A 320 -0.33 -14.55 25.58
C LYS A 320 -0.90 -15.56 26.57
N ARG A 321 -1.88 -16.38 26.16
CA ARG A 321 -2.63 -17.31 27.02
C ARG A 321 -3.30 -16.61 28.20
N ILE A 322 -3.97 -15.50 27.90
CA ILE A 322 -4.71 -14.67 28.87
C ILE A 322 -6.18 -14.61 28.52
N SER A 323 -7.03 -14.23 29.48
CA SER A 323 -8.47 -14.09 29.24
C SER A 323 -8.77 -13.00 28.20
N SER A 324 -9.94 -13.06 27.57
CA SER A 324 -10.38 -12.01 26.63
C SER A 324 -10.37 -10.62 27.27
N LYS A 325 -10.70 -10.51 28.57
CA LYS A 325 -10.68 -9.25 29.31
C LYS A 325 -9.26 -8.70 29.45
N GLU A 326 -8.29 -9.55 29.77
CA GLU A 326 -6.87 -9.15 29.85
C GLU A 326 -6.30 -8.83 28.46
N ALA A 327 -6.73 -9.53 27.42
CA ALA A 327 -6.36 -9.24 26.04
C ALA A 327 -6.88 -7.87 25.57
N GLN A 328 -8.12 -7.51 25.94
CA GLN A 328 -8.66 -6.17 25.70
C GLN A 328 -7.84 -5.10 26.44
N GLN A 329 -7.48 -5.35 27.70
CA GLN A 329 -6.63 -4.44 28.46
C GLN A 329 -5.24 -4.29 27.81
N PHE A 330 -4.65 -5.38 27.31
CA PHE A 330 -3.40 -5.35 26.58
C PHE A 330 -3.49 -4.51 25.30
N MET A 331 -4.56 -4.68 24.51
CA MET A 331 -4.80 -3.86 23.33
C MET A 331 -4.92 -2.38 23.69
N ASN A 332 -5.64 -2.03 24.77
CA ASN A 332 -5.79 -0.65 25.20
C ASN A 332 -4.49 -0.04 25.74
N ASP A 333 -3.66 -0.85 26.41
CA ASP A 333 -2.40 -0.39 26.99
C ASP A 333 -1.29 -0.28 25.96
N TYR A 334 -1.27 -1.11 24.91
CA TYR A 334 -0.12 -1.27 24.01
C TYR A 334 -0.43 -1.17 22.52
N GLY A 335 -1.71 -1.14 22.12
CA GLY A 335 -2.12 -1.11 20.73
C GLY A 335 -1.93 0.27 20.08
N ASP A 336 -1.18 0.32 18.98
CA ASP A 336 -1.13 1.45 18.05
C ASP A 336 -2.02 1.12 16.85
N CYS A 337 -3.28 1.58 16.90
CA CYS A 337 -4.27 1.26 15.87
C CYS A 337 -4.43 2.40 14.86
N ARG A 338 -4.48 2.06 13.57
CA ARG A 338 -4.39 3.00 12.45
C ARG A 338 -5.32 2.64 11.30
N VAL A 339 -5.51 3.58 10.39
CA VAL A 339 -6.33 3.41 9.19
C VAL A 339 -5.40 3.10 8.02
N ALA A 340 -5.50 1.91 7.41
CA ALA A 340 -4.69 1.56 6.24
C ALA A 340 -5.14 2.38 5.03
N GLU A 341 -6.41 2.22 4.64
CA GLU A 341 -7.05 2.90 3.52
C GLU A 341 -8.55 3.08 3.80
N ILE A 342 -9.21 3.98 3.08
CA ILE A 342 -10.65 4.25 3.19
C ILE A 342 -11.34 4.50 1.84
N VAL A 343 -10.65 4.17 0.75
CA VAL A 343 -11.01 4.57 -0.62
C VAL A 343 -11.34 3.37 -1.50
N ASN A 344 -11.00 2.16 -1.05
CA ASN A 344 -11.46 0.94 -1.68
C ASN A 344 -12.94 0.67 -1.38
N GLN A 345 -13.46 -0.39 -2.00
CA GLN A 345 -14.84 -0.83 -1.76
C GLN A 345 -15.08 -1.25 -0.30
N LEU A 346 -14.06 -1.82 0.34
CA LEU A 346 -13.97 -2.12 1.76
C LEU A 346 -12.88 -1.21 2.32
N LYS A 347 -12.96 -0.85 3.60
CA LYS A 347 -12.09 0.12 4.27
C LYS A 347 -11.28 -0.57 5.35
N GLY A 348 -9.99 -0.28 5.42
CA GLY A 348 -9.02 -0.97 6.25
C GLY A 348 -8.60 -0.25 7.51
N VAL A 349 -8.61 -0.97 8.62
CA VAL A 349 -7.96 -0.57 9.86
C VAL A 349 -7.05 -1.69 10.37
N TYR A 350 -5.97 -1.34 11.05
CA TYR A 350 -5.02 -2.30 11.60
C TYR A 350 -4.54 -1.88 12.99
N CYS A 351 -4.04 -2.82 13.79
CA CYS A 351 -3.46 -2.51 15.10
C CYS A 351 -2.12 -3.20 15.31
N MET A 352 -1.11 -2.41 15.69
CA MET A 352 0.24 -2.88 15.97
C MET A 352 0.41 -3.19 17.45
N LEU A 353 0.91 -4.38 17.77
CA LEU A 353 1.04 -4.92 19.12
C LEU A 353 2.51 -5.29 19.37
N PRO A 354 3.19 -4.71 20.36
CA PRO A 354 4.62 -4.92 20.57
C PRO A 354 4.92 -6.36 21.00
N LYS A 355 5.89 -7.00 20.34
CA LYS A 355 6.30 -8.39 20.62
C LYS A 355 7.04 -8.53 21.94
N LYS A 356 7.77 -7.49 22.32
CA LYS A 356 8.56 -7.40 23.55
C LYS A 356 7.89 -6.42 24.53
N ALA A 357 8.28 -6.49 25.79
CA ALA A 357 7.87 -5.49 26.77
C ALA A 357 8.23 -4.08 26.27
N SER A 358 7.26 -3.19 26.32
CA SER A 358 7.41 -1.77 25.95
C SER A 358 6.66 -0.93 26.97
N PRO A 359 6.94 0.39 27.05
CA PRO A 359 6.04 1.30 27.72
C PRO A 359 4.62 1.20 27.14
N LYS A 360 3.62 1.56 27.95
CA LYS A 360 2.25 1.72 27.46
C LYS A 360 2.22 2.74 26.33
N PHE A 361 1.39 2.50 25.33
CA PHE A 361 1.18 3.40 24.22
C PHE A 361 0.63 4.74 24.74
N ALA A 362 1.34 5.82 24.43
CA ALA A 362 0.91 7.16 24.78
C ALA A 362 -0.37 7.51 23.98
N PRO A 363 -1.35 8.20 24.57
CA PRO A 363 -2.49 8.70 23.83
C PRO A 363 -2.07 9.50 22.60
N ASN A 364 -2.80 9.35 21.50
CA ASN A 364 -2.55 10.14 20.30
C ASN A 364 -2.69 11.64 20.61
N PRO A 365 -1.81 12.50 20.05
CA PRO A 365 -1.89 13.93 20.28
C PRO A 365 -3.19 14.51 19.72
N THR A 366 -3.73 15.52 20.37
CA THR A 366 -4.87 16.33 19.89
C THR A 366 -4.46 17.72 19.44
N GLN A 367 -3.19 18.07 19.64
CA GLN A 367 -2.58 19.34 19.25
C GLN A 367 -1.24 19.07 18.57
N ASP A 368 -0.73 20.07 17.85
CA ASP A 368 0.56 19.98 17.18
C ASP A 368 1.66 19.54 18.14
N THR A 369 2.53 18.66 17.65
CA THR A 369 3.75 18.26 18.36
C THR A 369 4.95 18.90 17.69
N ARG A 370 6.13 18.69 18.27
CA ARG A 370 7.41 19.05 17.62
C ARG A 370 7.54 18.41 16.24
N ASP A 371 7.00 17.20 16.09
CA ASP A 371 7.26 16.34 14.94
C ASP A 371 6.11 16.32 13.93
N SER A 372 4.89 16.72 14.31
CA SER A 372 3.71 16.67 13.42
C SER A 372 2.78 17.86 13.58
N TYR A 373 2.11 18.23 12.47
CA TYR A 373 0.82 18.92 12.53
C TYR A 373 -0.26 17.91 12.88
N VAL A 374 -1.24 18.31 13.68
CA VAL A 374 -2.27 17.39 14.20
C VAL A 374 -3.66 17.98 14.06
N THR A 375 -4.58 17.18 13.55
CA THR A 375 -6.03 17.40 13.63
C THR A 375 -6.68 16.16 14.22
N ALA A 376 -7.81 16.34 14.89
CA ALA A 376 -8.57 15.23 15.46
C ALA A 376 -10.06 15.53 15.39
N ALA A 377 -10.86 14.49 15.20
CA ALA A 377 -12.31 14.57 15.26
C ALA A 377 -12.88 13.32 15.93
N THR A 378 -13.97 13.52 16.66
CA THR A 378 -14.68 12.47 17.39
C THR A 378 -16.11 12.42 16.91
N ASP A 379 -16.58 11.24 16.56
CA ASP A 379 -17.97 10.99 16.18
C ASP A 379 -18.34 9.56 16.62
N ALA A 380 -19.64 9.26 16.72
CA ALA A 380 -20.11 7.91 16.93
C ALA A 380 -19.89 7.04 15.67
N ASP A 381 -19.90 7.66 14.50
CA ASP A 381 -19.57 7.03 13.22
C ASP A 381 -18.09 7.28 12.86
N VAL A 382 -17.30 6.22 12.86
CA VAL A 382 -15.85 6.28 12.55
C VAL A 382 -15.58 6.95 11.20
N GLN A 383 -16.45 6.74 10.20
CA GLN A 383 -16.27 7.36 8.89
C GLN A 383 -16.41 8.88 8.96
N LYS A 384 -17.36 9.40 9.76
CA LYS A 384 -17.54 10.84 9.95
C LYS A 384 -16.35 11.45 10.68
N ALA A 385 -15.85 10.77 11.71
CA ALA A 385 -14.62 11.17 12.41
C ALA A 385 -13.42 11.22 11.45
N MET A 386 -13.25 10.20 10.61
CA MET A 386 -12.18 10.15 9.60
C MET A 386 -12.32 11.29 8.59
N ASN A 387 -13.53 11.53 8.08
CA ASN A 387 -13.81 12.61 7.14
C ASN A 387 -13.49 13.99 7.74
N ALA A 388 -13.92 14.25 8.97
CA ALA A 388 -13.66 15.52 9.63
C ALA A 388 -12.17 15.74 9.92
N ALA A 389 -11.48 14.74 10.51
CA ALA A 389 -10.07 14.88 10.88
C ALA A 389 -9.16 15.09 9.65
N SER A 390 -9.36 14.28 8.60
CA SER A 390 -8.55 14.35 7.37
C SER A 390 -8.83 15.62 6.57
N LEU A 391 -10.10 16.03 6.43
CA LEU A 391 -10.43 17.27 5.72
C LEU A 391 -9.85 18.50 6.43
N GLN A 392 -9.95 18.56 7.76
CA GLN A 392 -9.31 19.62 8.55
C GLN A 392 -7.79 19.64 8.34
N MET A 393 -7.15 18.47 8.24
CA MET A 393 -5.71 18.40 7.96
C MET A 393 -5.40 18.98 6.57
N ILE A 394 -6.15 18.59 5.55
CA ILE A 394 -5.96 19.06 4.17
C ILE A 394 -6.11 20.59 4.10
N GLU A 395 -7.20 21.14 4.65
CA GLU A 395 -7.47 22.58 4.69
C GLU A 395 -6.38 23.33 5.47
N ARG A 396 -5.94 22.79 6.61
CA ARG A 396 -4.87 23.36 7.43
C ARG A 396 -3.53 23.38 6.71
N ILE A 397 -3.12 22.29 6.06
CA ILE A 397 -1.86 22.23 5.33
C ILE A 397 -1.89 23.17 4.13
N SER A 398 -3.01 23.23 3.40
CA SER A 398 -3.18 24.20 2.31
C SER A 398 -2.93 25.62 2.79
N GLN A 399 -3.53 26.04 3.91
CA GLN A 399 -3.35 27.37 4.47
C GLN A 399 -1.92 27.62 4.99
N LEU A 400 -1.40 26.72 5.84
CA LEU A 400 -0.11 26.91 6.51
C LEU A 400 1.08 26.86 5.54
N LYS A 401 0.98 26.03 4.50
CA LYS A 401 2.07 25.78 3.55
C LYS A 401 1.83 26.42 2.19
N LYS A 402 0.71 27.14 2.03
CA LYS A 402 0.31 27.83 0.79
C LYS A 402 0.29 26.87 -0.41
N LEU A 403 -0.19 25.65 -0.17
CA LEU A 403 -0.39 24.64 -1.22
C LEU A 403 -1.81 24.75 -1.77
N SER A 404 -2.01 24.34 -3.01
CA SER A 404 -3.37 24.19 -3.53
C SER A 404 -4.13 23.16 -2.69
N MET A 405 -5.47 23.25 -2.68
CA MET A 405 -6.30 22.25 -1.99
C MET A 405 -6.06 20.85 -2.56
N LEU A 406 -5.93 20.72 -3.88
CA LEU A 406 -5.68 19.44 -4.54
C LEU A 406 -4.29 18.87 -4.20
N ASP A 407 -3.23 19.69 -4.23
CA ASP A 407 -1.89 19.25 -3.79
C ASP A 407 -1.90 18.82 -2.32
N SER A 408 -2.66 19.51 -1.47
CA SER A 408 -2.76 19.17 -0.05
C SER A 408 -3.52 17.85 0.17
N TYR A 409 -4.50 17.56 -0.68
CA TYR A 409 -5.23 16.30 -0.68
C TYR A 409 -4.37 15.13 -1.16
N SER A 410 -3.64 15.30 -2.27
CA SER A 410 -2.63 14.33 -2.71
C SER A 410 -1.58 14.10 -1.64
N LEU A 411 -0.99 15.17 -1.06
CA LEU A 411 0.01 15.04 0.00
C LEU A 411 -0.52 14.30 1.23
N ALA A 412 -1.80 14.49 1.59
CA ALA A 412 -2.43 13.73 2.66
C ALA A 412 -2.48 12.22 2.35
N SER A 413 -2.77 11.84 1.10
CA SER A 413 -2.74 10.44 0.66
C SER A 413 -1.35 9.81 0.79
N LEU A 414 -0.29 10.61 0.64
CA LEU A 414 1.10 10.12 0.59
C LEU A 414 1.83 10.15 1.94
N ALA A 415 1.45 11.04 2.85
CA ALA A 415 2.22 11.33 4.06
C ALA A 415 1.42 11.38 5.35
N MET A 416 0.09 11.55 5.30
CA MET A 416 -0.73 11.62 6.51
C MET A 416 -0.68 10.28 7.25
N ASP A 417 -0.69 10.34 8.57
CA ASP A 417 -0.81 9.18 9.42
C ASP A 417 -2.14 9.23 10.19
N ALA A 418 -3.20 8.64 9.62
CA ALA A 418 -4.50 8.53 10.27
C ALA A 418 -4.51 7.40 11.31
N ARG A 419 -4.79 7.77 12.56
CA ARG A 419 -4.76 6.88 13.72
C ARG A 419 -6.11 6.82 14.40
N LEU A 420 -6.48 5.62 14.84
CA LEU A 420 -7.60 5.42 15.73
C LEU A 420 -7.20 5.86 17.14
N GLY A 421 -8.06 6.62 17.80
CA GLY A 421 -8.00 6.83 19.24
C GLY A 421 -8.19 5.53 20.00
N ARG A 422 -8.16 5.59 21.34
CA ARG A 422 -8.42 4.41 22.15
C ARG A 422 -9.76 3.79 21.81
N ILE A 423 -9.77 2.47 21.71
CA ILE A 423 -10.95 1.70 21.34
C ILE A 423 -11.85 1.57 22.58
N GLU A 424 -12.68 2.59 22.82
CA GLU A 424 -13.67 2.63 23.89
C GLU A 424 -15.10 2.61 23.33
N PRO A 425 -16.09 1.98 24.00
CA PRO A 425 -17.48 2.00 23.54
C PRO A 425 -18.06 3.43 23.48
N GLY A 426 -18.76 3.78 22.40
CA GLY A 426 -19.65 4.95 22.31
C GLY A 426 -19.10 6.20 21.61
N ALA A 427 -17.79 6.34 21.41
CA ALA A 427 -17.21 7.40 20.59
C ALA A 427 -15.85 6.98 20.01
N ARG A 428 -15.59 7.31 18.75
CA ARG A 428 -14.36 6.93 18.05
C ARG A 428 -13.68 8.20 17.55
N THR A 429 -12.48 8.45 18.06
CA THR A 429 -11.66 9.59 17.64
C THR A 429 -10.72 9.15 16.53
N ILE A 430 -10.62 9.93 15.46
CA ILE A 430 -9.54 9.81 14.48
C ILE A 430 -8.58 10.98 14.67
N HIS A 431 -7.29 10.66 14.71
CA HIS A 431 -6.21 11.63 14.74
C HIS A 431 -5.49 11.58 13.40
N SER A 432 -5.43 12.70 12.69
CA SER A 432 -4.64 12.83 11.46
C SER A 432 -3.35 13.57 11.80
N LEU A 433 -2.21 12.91 11.57
CA LEU A 433 -0.90 13.49 11.83
C LEU A 433 -0.17 13.70 10.50
N MET A 434 0.32 14.92 10.26
CA MET A 434 1.13 15.23 9.08
C MET A 434 2.58 15.53 9.53
N PRO A 435 3.57 14.72 9.13
CA PRO A 435 4.94 14.84 9.62
C PRO A 435 5.58 16.15 9.18
N ARG A 436 6.14 16.92 10.12
CA ARG A 436 6.85 18.18 9.83
C ARG A 436 8.17 17.97 9.09
N SER A 437 8.75 16.78 9.19
CA SER A 437 10.03 16.42 8.59
C SER A 437 10.04 16.42 7.06
N ILE A 438 8.87 16.34 6.40
CA ILE A 438 8.78 16.33 4.94
C ILE A 438 9.06 17.71 4.34
N TRP A 439 8.96 18.80 5.12
CA TRP A 439 9.35 20.13 4.67
C TRP A 439 10.84 20.35 4.91
N VAL A 440 11.62 20.29 3.83
CA VAL A 440 13.07 20.48 3.87
C VAL A 440 13.42 21.95 3.59
N LYS A 441 14.49 22.46 4.20
CA LYS A 441 15.01 23.79 3.86
C LYS A 441 15.44 23.76 2.40
N LYS A 442 15.06 24.78 1.61
CA LYS A 442 15.63 24.97 0.27
C LYS A 442 17.15 25.09 0.43
N GLY A 443 17.87 24.13 -0.15
CA GLY A 443 19.33 24.16 -0.26
C GLY A 443 19.81 25.26 -1.18
#